data_AF-A0A3B8SRI0-F1
#
_entry.id   AF-A0A3B8SRI0-F1
#
_cell.length_a   1.000
_cell.length_b   1.000
_cell.length_c   1.000
_cell.angle_alpha   90.00
_cell.angle_beta   90.00
_cell.angle_gamma   90.00
#
_symmetry.space_group_name_H-M   'P 1'
#
loop_
_entity.id
_entity.type
_entity.pdbx_description
1 polymer ?
#
loop_
_entity_poly.entity_id
_entity_poly.type
_entity_poly.pdbx_seq_one_letter_code
_entity_poly.pdbx_strand_id
1 'polypeptide(L)' 'MASFSTNEFKSGLKILIDGDPCTIVENEFVKPGKGQAFSRVKIK' A
#
# COMPACT_ATOMS: atom_id res chain seq x y z
N MET A 1 -17.12 2.95 -6.54
CA MET A 1 -15.87 2.16 -6.41
C MET A 1 -15.29 2.47 -5.04
N ALA A 2 -14.94 1.46 -4.26
CA ALA A 2 -14.28 1.68 -2.98
C ALA A 2 -12.84 2.15 -3.24
N SER A 3 -12.50 3.35 -2.80
CA SER A 3 -11.15 3.89 -2.84
C SER A 3 -10.51 3.73 -1.47
N PHE A 4 -9.42 2.98 -1.38
CA PHE A 4 -8.64 2.85 -0.15
C PHE A 4 -7.50 3.87 -0.14
N SER A 5 -7.31 4.56 0.97
CA SER A 5 -6.10 5.36 1.17
C SER A 5 -4.94 4.47 1.60
N THR A 6 -3.70 4.91 1.35
CA THR A 6 -2.50 4.19 1.80
C THR A 6 -2.42 4.00 3.31
N ASN A 7 -3.12 4.84 4.09
CA ASN A 7 -3.19 4.71 5.55
C ASN A 7 -4.05 3.52 6.00
N GLU A 8 -4.89 2.99 5.11
CA GLU A 8 -5.78 1.86 5.37
C GLU A 8 -5.16 0.53 4.94
N PHE A 9 -3.95 0.56 4.37
CA PHE A 9 -3.26 -0.62 3.87
C PHE A 9 -2.83 -1.52 5.03
N LYS A 10 -3.44 -2.70 5.08
CA LYS A 10 -3.15 -3.76 6.04
C LYS A 10 -2.82 -5.05 5.28
N SER A 11 -2.04 -5.92 5.92
CA SER A 11 -1.78 -7.25 5.37
C SER A 11 -3.10 -7.99 5.15
N GLY A 12 -3.25 -8.63 3.99
CA GLY A 12 -4.47 -9.31 3.56
C GLY A 12 -5.48 -8.44 2.82
N LEU A 13 -5.30 -7.11 2.77
CA LEU A 13 -6.14 -6.24 1.95
C LEU A 13 -5.90 -6.55 0.47
N LYS A 14 -6.99 -6.73 -0.28
CA LYS A 14 -6.95 -6.92 -1.73
C LYS A 14 -7.16 -5.60 -2.44
N ILE A 15 -6.27 -5.30 -3.38
CA ILE A 15 -6.29 -4.09 -4.19
C ILE A 15 -6.19 -4.48 -5.66
N LEU A 16 -6.72 -3.63 -6.53
CA LEU A 16 -6.57 -3.78 -7.98
C LEU A 16 -5.42 -2.89 -8.43
N ILE A 17 -4.43 -3.47 -9.10
CA ILE A 17 -3.32 -2.75 -9.73
C ILE A 17 -3.33 -3.15 -11.20
N ASP A 18 -3.46 -2.18 -12.10
CA ASP A 18 -3.51 -2.39 -13.56
C ASP A 18 -4.56 -3.40 -14.04
N GLY A 19 -5.62 -3.60 -13.25
CA GLY A 19 -6.69 -4.57 -13.53
C GLY A 19 -6.51 -5.92 -12.85
N ASP A 20 -5.34 -6.20 -12.28
CA ASP A 20 -5.03 -7.45 -11.60
C ASP A 20 -5.26 -7.36 -10.08
N PRO A 21 -5.91 -8.37 -9.47
CA PRO A 21 -6.13 -8.42 -8.04
C PRO A 21 -4.85 -8.84 -7.31
N CYS A 22 -4.26 -7.91 -6.57
CA CYS A 22 -3.10 -8.14 -5.72
C CYS A 22 -3.50 -8.15 -4.25
N THR A 23 -2.77 -8.92 -3.44
CA THR A 23 -2.94 -8.91 -1.98
C THR A 23 -1.73 -8.23 -1.33
N ILE A 24 -1.99 -7.27 -0.45
CA ILE A 24 -0.93 -6.64 0.35
C ILE A 24 -0.41 -7.66 1.36
N VAL A 25 0.90 -7.89 1.32
CA VAL A 25 1.61 -8.77 2.25
C VAL A 25 2.18 -7.95 3.40
N GLU A 26 2.76 -6.80 3.08
CA GLU A 26 3.48 -5.94 4.02
C GLU A 26 3.31 -4.46 3.65
N ASN A 27 3.28 -3.60 4.65
CA ASN A 27 3.20 -2.14 4.49
C ASN A 27 4.14 -1.48 5.50
N GLU A 28 5.17 -0.80 5.00
CA GLU A 28 6.16 -0.08 5.79
C GLU A 28 6.03 1.43 5.53
N PHE A 29 5.72 2.21 6.57
CA PHE A 29 5.68 3.66 6.46
C PHE A 29 7.08 4.24 6.66
N VAL A 30 7.59 4.95 5.66
CA VAL A 30 8.92 5.54 5.64
C VAL A 30 8.83 7.06 5.60
N LYS A 31 9.47 7.72 6.57
CA LYS A 31 9.58 9.17 6.63
C LYS A 31 11.06 9.59 6.63
N PRO A 32 11.64 9.91 5.47
CA PRO A 32 13.04 10.32 5.40
C PRO A 32 13.24 11.70 6.05
N GLY A 33 14.43 11.94 6.62
CA GLY A 33 14.72 13.21 7.29
C GLY A 33 14.65 14.44 6.38
N LYS A 34 14.98 14.27 5.08
CA LYS A 34 14.82 15.27 4.03
C LYS A 34 14.15 14.61 2.81
N GLY A 35 12.82 14.52 2.83
CA GLY A 35 12.01 14.00 1.72
C GLY A 35 10.54 13.84 2.11
N GLN A 36 9.69 13.54 1.12
CA GLN A 36 8.28 13.26 1.38
C GLN A 36 8.11 11.88 2.04
N ALA A 37 7.16 11.76 2.96
CA ALA A 37 6.79 10.46 3.53
C ALA A 37 6.09 9.59 2.49
N PHE A 38 6.37 8.30 2.51
CA PHE A 38 5.77 7.32 1.60
C PHE A 38 5.57 5.97 2.29
N SER A 39 4.69 5.15 1.74
CA SER A 39 4.51 3.76 2.17
C SER A 39 5.17 2.83 1.15
N ARG A 40 6.05 1.95 1.62
CA ARG A 40 6.59 0.84 0.85
C ARG A 40 5.68 -0.37 1.07
N VAL A 41 5.03 -0.82 0.00
CA VAL A 41 4.03 -1.87 0.06
C VAL A 41 4.54 -3.07 -0.72
N LYS A 42 4.53 -4.25 -0.09
CA LYS A 42 4.82 -5.51 -0.76
C LYS A 42 3.52 -6.19 -1.12
N ILE A 43 3.35 -6.52 -2.38
CA ILE A 43 2.16 -7.16 -2.94
C ILE A 43 2.50 -8.54 -3.51
N LYS A 44 1.51 -9.44 -3.54
CA LYS A 44 1.58 -10.75 -4.19
C LYS A 44 0.30 -11.01 -5.00
#